data_AF-A0A8S2R0H8-F1
#
_entry.id   AF-A0A8S2R0H8-F1
#
_cell.length_a   1.000
_cell.length_b   1.000
_cell.length_c   1.000
_cell.angle_alpha   90.00
_cell.angle_beta   90.00
_cell.angle_gamma   90.00
#
_symmetry.space_group_name_H-M   'P 1'
#
loop_
_entity.id
_entity.type
_entity.pdbx_description
1 polymer ?
#
loop_
_entity_poly.entity_id
_entity_poly.type
_entity_poly.pdbx_seq_one_letter_code
_entity_poly.pdbx_strand_id
1 'polypeptide(L)' 'NAQHQNSLAKLRFDTNRPDPQYEIGDLVLIKVLDKSSKLEEQFEGPYRITEQKGPATFVVKLEDPEEDDNPNFTKQV' A
#
# COMPACT_ATOMS: atom_id res chain seq x y z
N ASN A 1 7.19 11.66 35.05
CA ASN A 1 5.84 11.78 34.44
C ASN A 1 5.80 11.73 32.90
N ALA A 2 6.79 11.14 32.20
CA ALA A 2 6.76 11.02 30.73
C ALA A 2 6.00 9.77 30.21
N GLN A 3 5.93 8.70 31.00
CA GLN A 3 5.32 7.44 30.57
C GLN A 3 3.79 7.50 30.42
N HIS A 4 3.11 8.37 31.17
CA HIS A 4 1.66 8.56 31.10
C HIS A 4 1.20 9.34 29.86
N GLN A 5 2.09 10.12 29.23
CA GLN A 5 1.76 10.88 28.01
C GLN A 5 1.83 10.00 26.76
N ASN A 6 2.77 9.04 26.73
CA ASN A 6 2.90 8.08 25.62
C ASN A 6 1.70 7.14 25.50
N SER A 7 1.07 6.76 26.61
CA SER A 7 -0.11 5.88 26.60
C SER A 7 -1.35 6.58 26.04
N LEU A 8 -1.56 7.87 26.36
CA LEU A 8 -2.69 8.65 25.84
C LEU A 8 -2.55 8.96 24.35
N ALA A 9 -1.34 9.28 23.89
CA ALA A 9 -1.07 9.52 22.47
C ALA A 9 -1.29 8.24 21.65
N LYS A 10 -0.77 7.10 22.11
CA LYS A 10 -0.99 5.79 21.48
C LYS A 10 -2.47 5.40 21.48
N LEU A 11 -3.18 5.59 22.60
CA LEU A 11 -4.61 5.28 22.69
C LEU A 11 -5.43 6.09 21.68
N ARG A 12 -5.16 7.39 21.54
CA ARG A 12 -5.84 8.24 20.54
C ARG A 12 -5.52 7.80 19.11
N PHE A 13 -4.27 7.43 18.84
CA PHE A 13 -3.85 6.93 17.54
C PHE A 13 -4.56 5.62 17.19
N ASP A 14 -4.56 4.66 18.11
CA ASP A 14 -5.20 3.35 17.90
C ASP A 14 -6.73 3.48 17.78
N THR A 15 -7.36 4.38 18.55
CA THR A 15 -8.83 4.60 18.51
C THR A 15 -9.28 5.24 17.20
N ASN A 16 -8.47 6.14 16.64
CA ASN A 16 -8.81 6.87 15.42
C ASN A 16 -8.19 6.25 14.17
N ARG A 17 -7.52 5.10 14.29
CA ARG A 17 -6.96 4.41 13.13
C ARG A 17 -8.14 3.75 12.42
N PRO A 18 -8.53 4.23 11.22
CA PRO A 18 -9.51 3.49 10.43
C PRO A 18 -8.91 2.10 10.18
N ASP A 19 -9.70 1.06 10.39
CA ASP A 19 -9.33 -0.28 9.96
C ASP A 19 -9.61 -0.32 8.45
N PRO A 20 -8.57 -0.26 7.60
CA PRO A 20 -8.79 -0.16 6.17
C PRO A 20 -9.40 -1.48 5.68
N GLN A 21 -10.59 -1.39 5.10
CA GLN A 21 -11.22 -2.51 4.42
C GLN A 21 -10.73 -2.50 2.97
N TYR A 22 -10.11 -3.61 2.57
CA TYR A 22 -9.61 -3.81 1.21
C TYR A 22 -10.41 -4.91 0.53
N GLU A 23 -10.68 -4.72 -0.76
CA GLU A 23 -11.42 -5.66 -1.59
C GLU A 23 -10.54 -6.23 -2.72
N ILE A 24 -10.94 -7.39 -3.24
CA ILE A 24 -10.29 -7.96 -4.42
C ILE A 24 -10.53 -7.02 -5.60
N GLY A 25 -9.46 -6.62 -6.29
CA GLY A 25 -9.49 -5.67 -7.40
C GLY A 25 -9.02 -4.27 -7.02
N ASP A 26 -8.89 -3.94 -5.74
CA ASP A 26 -8.37 -2.66 -5.28
C ASP A 26 -6.91 -2.46 -5.67
N LEU A 27 -6.54 -1.19 -5.89
CA LEU A 27 -5.16 -0.75 -6.10
C LEU A 27 -4.55 -0.31 -4.79
N VAL A 28 -3.38 -0.85 -4.49
CA VAL A 28 -2.64 -0.61 -3.26
C VAL A 28 -1.17 -0.31 -3.54
N LEU A 29 -0.56 0.44 -2.63
CA LEU A 29 0.88 0.69 -2.59
C LEU A 29 1.48 -0.08 -1.41
N ILE A 30 2.65 -0.67 -1.61
CA ILE A 30 3.36 -1.43 -0.56
C ILE A 30 4.42 -0.54 0.08
N LYS A 31 4.46 -0.50 1.41
CA LYS A 31 5.50 0.25 2.14
C LYS A 31 6.84 -0.49 2.07
N VAL A 32 7.88 0.16 1.57
CA VAL A 32 9.24 -0.40 1.53
C VAL A 32 9.94 -0.17 2.88
N LEU A 33 10.31 -1.26 3.56
CA LEU A 33 10.77 -1.26 4.96
C LEU A 33 12.25 -0.89 5.15
N ASP A 34 13.12 -1.26 4.22
CA ASP A 34 14.56 -0.96 4.29
C ASP A 34 14.89 0.35 3.57
N LYS A 35 14.79 1.46 4.31
CA LYS A 35 15.08 2.82 3.83
C LYS A 35 16.28 3.39 4.55
N SER A 36 17.24 3.90 3.80
CA SER A 36 18.42 4.55 4.36
C SER A 36 18.15 6.04 4.63
N SER A 37 17.24 6.66 3.87
CA SER A 37 16.99 8.10 3.90
C SER A 37 15.50 8.45 3.91
N LYS A 38 15.17 9.61 4.50
CA LYS A 38 13.80 10.17 4.52
C LYS A 38 13.32 10.65 3.15
N LEU A 39 14.24 10.86 2.21
CA LEU A 39 13.96 11.34 0.86
C LEU A 39 13.74 10.21 -0.15
N GLU A 40 14.02 8.96 0.23
CA GLU A 40 13.77 7.80 -0.63
C GLU A 40 12.28 7.49 -0.69
N GLU A 41 11.82 7.02 -1.85
CA GLU A 41 10.42 6.75 -2.16
C GLU A 41 9.80 5.75 -1.18
N GLN A 42 8.81 6.16 -0.39
CA GLN A 42 8.34 5.38 0.76
C GLN A 42 7.51 4.14 0.42
N PHE A 43 6.96 4.09 -0.79
CA PHE A 43 6.00 3.09 -1.21
C PHE A 43 6.26 2.67 -2.66
N GLU A 44 5.99 1.42 -3.01
CA GLU A 44 6.10 0.88 -4.37
C GLU A 44 4.71 0.48 -4.90
N GLY A 45 4.52 0.49 -6.23
CA GLY A 45 3.28 0.09 -6.92
C GLY A 45 2.89 1.03 -8.08
N PRO A 46 1.62 0.99 -8.55
CA PRO A 46 0.46 0.33 -7.95
C PRO A 46 0.43 -1.20 -8.14
N TYR A 47 -0.16 -1.88 -7.16
CA TYR A 47 -0.46 -3.31 -7.23
C TYR A 47 -1.96 -3.53 -7.10
N ARG A 48 -2.48 -4.53 -7.81
CA ARG A 48 -3.88 -4.95 -7.70
C ARG A 48 -4.03 -6.13 -6.75
N ILE A 49 -4.98 -6.07 -5.83
CA ILE A 49 -5.34 -7.22 -4.98
C ILE A 49 -6.02 -8.29 -5.83
N THR A 50 -5.47 -9.50 -5.80
CA THR A 50 -5.97 -10.64 -6.59
C THR A 50 -6.63 -11.73 -5.74
N GLU A 51 -6.23 -11.84 -4.48
CA GLU A 51 -6.74 -12.88 -3.59
C GLU A 51 -6.62 -12.45 -2.12
N GLN A 52 -7.59 -12.82 -1.28
CA GLN A 52 -7.51 -12.71 0.17
C GLN A 52 -7.24 -14.08 0.80
N LYS A 53 -6.09 -14.22 1.47
CA LYS A 53 -5.71 -15.47 2.19
C LYS A 53 -6.17 -15.46 3.65
N GLY A 54 -6.46 -14.29 4.21
CA GLY A 54 -6.94 -14.12 5.58
C GLY A 54 -7.42 -12.68 5.85
N PRO A 55 -7.85 -12.36 7.07
CA PRO A 55 -8.49 -11.07 7.37
C PRO A 55 -7.64 -9.85 7.01
N ALA A 56 -6.31 -9.96 7.09
CA ALA A 56 -5.36 -8.89 6.78
C ALA A 56 -4.24 -9.34 5.82
N THR A 57 -4.41 -10.48 5.14
CA THR A 57 -3.38 -11.05 4.26
C THR A 57 -3.93 -11.17 2.84
N PHE A 58 -3.29 -10.45 1.91
CA PHE A 58 -3.70 -10.36 0.52
C PHE A 58 -2.54 -10.75 -0.40
N VAL A 59 -2.87 -11.37 -1.53
CA VAL A 59 -1.94 -11.59 -2.65
C VAL A 59 -2.18 -10.49 -3.68
N VAL A 60 -1.11 -9.79 -4.05
CA VAL A 60 -1.18 -8.69 -5.00
C VAL A 60 -0.31 -8.97 -6.23
N LYS A 61 -0.64 -8.34 -7.35
CA LYS A 61 0.15 -8.38 -8.59
C LYS A 61 0.43 -6.96 -9.07
N LEU A 62 1.58 -6.75 -9.70
CA LEU A 62 1.91 -5.46 -10.31
C LEU A 62 0.84 -5.15 -11.36
N GLU A 63 0.33 -3.92 -11.35
CA GLU A 63 -0.56 -3.48 -12.42
C GLU A 63 0.31 -3.14 -13.63
N ASP A 64 0.18 -3.93 -14.70
CA ASP A 64 0.88 -3.64 -15.95
C ASP A 64 0.30 -2.34 -16.54
N PRO A 65 1.12 -1.31 -16.82
CA PRO A 65 0.63 -0.02 -17.31
C PRO A 65 0.19 -0.03 -18.80
N GLU A 66 -0.05 -1.20 -19.41
CA GLU A 66 -0.24 -1.33 -20.86
C GLU A 66 -1.48 -2.16 -21.27
N GLU A 67 -2.65 -1.85 -20.72
CA GLU A 67 -3.93 -2.17 -21.38
C GLU A 67 -4.89 -0.96 -21.37
N ASP A 68 -4.36 0.22 -21.73
CA ASP A 68 -5.20 1.22 -22.41
C ASP A 68 -5.26 0.81 -23.88
N ASP A 69 -6.46 0.40 -24.33
CA ASP A 69 -6.83 0.00 -25.70
C ASP A 69 -6.47 1.06 -26.77
N ASN A 70 -5.18 1.24 -27.07
CA ASN A 70 -4.74 1.98 -28.25
C ASN A 70 -3.87 1.07 -29.14
N PRO A 71 -4.45 0.47 -30.20
CA PRO A 71 -3.76 -0.48 -31.06
C PRO A 71 -2.64 0.13 -31.93
N ASN A 72 -2.15 1.33 -31.63
CA ASN A 72 -1.34 2.13 -32.55
C ASN A 72 0.01 2.64 -32.02
N PHE A 73 0.55 2.08 -30.93
CA PHE A 73 1.90 2.44 -30.48
C PHE A 73 2.85 1.24 -30.48
N THR A 74 3.52 1.04 -31.60
CA THR A 74 4.69 0.14 -31.70
C THR A 74 5.92 0.89 -31.16
N LYS A 75 6.47 0.47 -30.01
CA LYS A 75 7.82 0.88 -29.59
C LYS A 75 8.85 0.20 -30.48
N GLN A 76 9.54 0.97 -31.32
CA GLN A 76 10.79 0.53 -31.94
C GLN A 76 11.95 0.73 -30.96
N VAL A 77 12.69 -0.34 -30.70
CA VAL A 77 14.06 -0.32 -30.16
C VAL A 77 15.05 -0.52 -31.28
#